data_AF-A0AAC8VUD8-F1
#
_entry.id   AF-A0AAC8VUD8-F1
#
_cell.length_a   1.000
_cell.length_b   1.000
_cell.length_c   1.000
_cell.angle_alpha   90.00
_cell.angle_beta   90.00
_cell.angle_gamma   90.00
#
_symmetry.space_group_name_H-M   'P 1'
#
loop_
_entity.id
_entity.type
_entity.pdbx_description
1 polymer ?
#
loop_
_entity_poly.entity_id
_entity_poly.type
_entity_poly.pdbx_seq_one_letter_code
_entity_poly.pdbx_strand_id
1 'polypeptide(L)'
;MVDRVVAAWLTVADEDIRAIRARLVGSALKSAAYHCQQAAEKLVKAVLVSLGRHPPKQHNIVALLDDVPSDHPLRPTLLPLERFTIFAAAFRYPSIDVFDSPPEEPGPDDVARWLAEIQQARARVAAVLEAKG
;
A
#
# COMPACT_ATOMS: atom_id res chain seq x y z
N MET A 1 9.36 -2.78 -21.83
CA MET A 1 10.26 -2.82 -20.65
C MET A 1 9.53 -2.34 -19.40
N VAL A 2 8.86 -1.19 -19.47
CA VAL A 2 7.98 -0.65 -18.42
C VAL A 2 6.95 -1.67 -17.93
N ASP A 3 6.27 -2.39 -18.81
CA ASP A 3 5.21 -3.34 -18.42
C ASP A 3 5.73 -4.49 -17.54
N ARG A 4 6.95 -4.99 -17.79
CA ARG A 4 7.58 -6.00 -16.93
C ARG A 4 7.88 -5.46 -15.55
N VAL A 5 8.29 -4.20 -15.45
CA VAL A 5 8.57 -3.54 -14.16
C VAL A 5 7.26 -3.27 -13.41
N VAL A 6 6.22 -2.82 -14.09
CA VAL A 6 4.86 -2.69 -13.50
C VAL A 6 4.38 -4.04 -12.97
N ALA A 7 4.48 -5.11 -13.76
CA ALA A 7 4.08 -6.46 -13.34
C ALA A 7 4.88 -6.95 -12.12
N ALA A 8 6.18 -6.64 -12.04
CA ALA A 8 7.00 -6.93 -10.88
C ALA A 8 6.49 -6.20 -9.62
N TRP A 9 6.15 -4.91 -9.73
CA TRP A 9 5.55 -4.14 -8.62
C TRP A 9 4.20 -4.70 -8.17
N LEU A 10 3.34 -5.11 -9.10
CA LEU A 10 2.08 -5.74 -8.76
C LEU A 10 2.28 -7.11 -8.10
N THR A 11 3.28 -7.88 -8.53
CA THR A 11 3.63 -9.17 -7.92
C THR A 11 4.05 -9.01 -6.47
N VAL A 12 4.92 -8.04 -6.16
CA VAL A 12 5.32 -7.78 -4.77
C VAL A 12 4.18 -7.21 -3.92
N ALA A 13 3.24 -6.45 -4.52
CA ALA A 13 2.03 -6.04 -3.82
C ALA A 13 1.14 -7.25 -3.47
N ASP A 14 1.03 -8.23 -4.37
CA ASP A 14 0.28 -9.46 -4.14
C ASP A 14 0.91 -10.32 -3.04
N GLU A 15 2.23 -10.30 -2.88
CA GLU A 15 2.94 -10.92 -1.75
C GLU A 15 2.55 -10.30 -0.42
N ASP A 16 2.49 -8.96 -0.34
CA ASP A 16 2.02 -8.28 0.86
C ASP A 16 0.54 -8.59 1.17
N ILE A 17 -0.33 -8.64 0.15
CA ILE A 17 -1.74 -9.04 0.33
C ILE A 17 -1.84 -10.45 0.93
N ARG A 18 -1.01 -11.41 0.47
CA ARG A 18 -0.94 -12.75 1.07
C ARG A 18 -0.45 -12.70 2.52
N ALA A 19 0.53 -11.84 2.80
CA ALA A 19 1.02 -11.65 4.16
C ALA A 19 -0.07 -11.08 5.08
N ILE A 20 -0.80 -10.04 4.68
CA ILE A 20 -1.94 -9.48 5.46
C ILE A 20 -2.90 -10.60 5.86
N ARG A 21 -3.31 -11.43 4.89
CA ARG A 21 -4.23 -12.56 5.12
C ARG A 21 -3.67 -13.55 6.15
N ALA A 22 -2.41 -13.94 6.00
CA ALA A 22 -1.78 -14.88 6.91
C ALA A 22 -1.69 -14.34 8.35
N ARG A 23 -1.38 -13.04 8.51
CA ARG A 23 -1.26 -12.39 9.83
C ARG A 23 -2.61 -12.13 10.47
N LEU A 24 -3.67 -11.90 9.68
CA LEU A 24 -5.03 -11.81 10.18
C LEU A 24 -5.46 -13.13 10.83
N VAL A 25 -5.21 -14.27 10.17
CA VAL A 25 -5.49 -15.61 10.71
C VAL A 25 -4.65 -15.91 11.95
N GLY A 26 -3.37 -15.52 11.94
CA GLY A 26 -2.46 -15.71 13.08
C GLY A 26 -2.55 -14.65 14.18
N SER A 27 -3.55 -13.74 14.12
CA SER A 27 -3.74 -12.62 15.07
C SER A 27 -2.53 -11.69 15.24
N ALA A 28 -1.62 -11.65 14.28
CA ALA A 28 -0.45 -10.76 14.26
C ALA A 28 -0.81 -9.40 13.63
N LEU A 29 -1.78 -8.69 14.21
CA LEU A 29 -2.48 -7.56 13.58
C LEU A 29 -1.57 -6.35 13.30
N LYS A 30 -0.58 -6.07 14.17
CA LYS A 30 0.44 -5.04 13.94
C LYS A 30 1.27 -5.31 12.68
N SER A 31 1.66 -6.58 12.49
CA SER A 31 2.36 -7.01 11.29
C SER A 31 1.45 -6.97 10.06
N ALA A 32 0.16 -7.27 10.22
CA ALA A 32 -0.80 -7.11 9.14
C ALA A 32 -0.93 -5.65 8.68
N ALA A 33 -0.99 -4.69 9.61
CA ALA A 33 -1.04 -3.26 9.29
C ALA A 33 0.22 -2.76 8.57
N TYR A 34 1.40 -3.25 8.96
CA TYR A 34 2.63 -3.01 8.21
C TYR A 34 2.52 -3.49 6.75
N HIS A 35 2.01 -4.71 6.53
CA HIS A 35 1.81 -5.21 5.16
C HIS A 35 0.70 -4.47 4.40
N CYS A 36 -0.32 -3.92 5.08
CA CYS A 36 -1.29 -3.01 4.46
C CYS A 36 -0.58 -1.78 3.88
N GLN A 37 0.32 -1.14 4.65
CA GLN A 37 1.13 -0.03 4.15
C GLN A 37 2.00 -0.43 2.98
N GLN A 38 2.68 -1.57 3.06
CA GLN A 38 3.57 -2.05 2.01
C GLN A 38 2.82 -2.34 0.70
N ALA A 39 1.66 -3.01 0.78
CA ALA A 39 0.83 -3.29 -0.39
C ALA A 39 0.35 -1.97 -1.03
N ALA A 40 -0.17 -1.04 -0.22
CA ALA A 40 -0.62 0.27 -0.67
C ALA A 40 0.48 1.07 -1.36
N GLU A 41 1.67 1.16 -0.76
CA GLU A 41 2.84 1.83 -1.32
C GLU A 41 3.21 1.25 -2.69
N LYS A 42 3.25 -0.08 -2.81
CA LYS A 42 3.63 -0.76 -4.05
C LYS A 42 2.60 -0.56 -5.17
N LEU A 43 1.32 -0.44 -4.85
CA LEU A 43 0.29 -0.08 -5.83
C LEU A 43 0.51 1.32 -6.40
N VAL A 44 0.82 2.32 -5.55
CA VAL A 44 1.13 3.68 -6.02
C VAL A 44 2.39 3.66 -6.87
N LYS A 45 3.44 2.95 -6.44
CA LYS A 45 4.69 2.82 -7.21
C LYS A 45 4.49 2.13 -8.56
N ALA A 46 3.62 1.12 -8.65
CA ALA A 46 3.26 0.50 -9.93
C ALA A 46 2.66 1.53 -10.91
N VAL A 47 1.78 2.42 -10.42
CA VAL A 47 1.21 3.50 -11.23
C VAL A 47 2.26 4.52 -11.63
N LEU A 48 3.17 4.93 -10.74
CA LEU A 48 4.28 5.84 -11.09
C LEU A 48 5.18 5.25 -12.18
N VAL A 49 5.52 3.97 -12.08
CA VAL A 49 6.30 3.27 -13.12
C VAL A 49 5.56 3.23 -14.44
N SER A 50 4.24 3.01 -14.44
CA SER A 50 3.44 3.03 -15.67
C SER A 50 3.44 4.40 -16.36
N LEU A 51 3.70 5.47 -15.60
CA LEU A 51 3.86 6.84 -16.09
C LEU A 51 5.31 7.15 -16.52
N GLY A 52 6.19 6.15 -16.58
CA GLY A 52 7.60 6.31 -16.90
C GLY A 52 8.43 6.97 -15.79
N ARG A 53 7.90 7.06 -14.56
CA ARG A 53 8.58 7.68 -13.41
C ARG A 53 9.29 6.61 -12.58
N HIS A 54 10.51 6.91 -12.15
CA HIS A 54 11.22 6.06 -11.21
C HIS A 54 10.80 6.41 -9.77
N PRO A 55 10.06 5.53 -9.05
CA PRO A 55 9.58 5.84 -7.72
C PRO A 55 10.74 6.02 -6.73
N PRO A 56 10.69 7.02 -5.83
CA PRO A 56 11.71 7.20 -4.81
C PRO A 56 11.72 6.04 -3.79
N LYS A 57 12.88 5.82 -3.17
CA LYS A 57 13.04 4.84 -2.07
C LYS A 57 12.54 5.44 -0.75
N GLN A 58 11.22 5.61 -0.65
CA GLN A 58 10.54 6.09 0.56
C GLN A 58 9.24 5.31 0.80
N HIS A 59 8.72 5.42 2.02
CA HIS A 59 7.50 4.74 2.48
C HIS A 59 6.31 5.68 2.72
N ASN A 60 6.49 6.99 2.50
CA ASN A 60 5.42 7.97 2.63
C ASN A 60 4.54 7.93 1.38
N ILE A 61 3.31 7.42 1.53
CA ILE A 61 2.35 7.26 0.42
C ILE A 61 1.82 8.62 -0.01
N VAL A 62 1.62 9.57 0.92
CA VAL A 62 1.20 10.95 0.61
C VAL A 62 2.19 11.56 -0.39
N ALA A 63 3.48 11.51 -0.07
CA ALA A 63 4.51 12.07 -0.93
C ALA A 63 4.67 11.31 -2.27
N LEU A 64 4.26 10.03 -2.36
CA LEU A 64 4.23 9.30 -3.64
C LEU A 64 3.01 9.70 -4.50
N LEU A 65 1.89 10.05 -3.88
CA LEU A 65 0.67 10.49 -4.56
C LEU A 65 0.81 11.89 -5.18
N ASP A 66 1.69 12.72 -4.62
CA ASP A 66 2.06 14.02 -5.21
C ASP A 66 2.67 13.86 -6.62
N ASP A 67 3.33 12.73 -6.88
CA ASP A 67 3.92 12.41 -8.19
C ASP A 67 2.93 11.78 -9.19
N VAL A 68 1.73 11.41 -8.73
CA VAL A 68 0.64 10.96 -9.62
C VAL A 68 -0.06 12.21 -10.17
N PRO A 69 -0.41 12.31 -11.46
CA PRO A 69 -1.21 13.43 -11.98
C PRO A 69 -2.59 13.53 -11.31
N SER A 70 -3.12 14.74 -11.12
CA SER A 70 -4.42 14.97 -10.44
C SER A 70 -5.61 14.42 -11.20
N ASP A 71 -5.52 14.41 -12.53
CA ASP A 71 -6.51 13.88 -13.47
C ASP A 71 -6.32 12.38 -13.78
N HIS A 72 -5.34 11.72 -13.17
CA HIS A 72 -5.08 10.31 -13.45
C HIS A 72 -6.28 9.44 -13.00
N PRO A 73 -6.78 8.52 -13.85
CA PRO A 73 -8.00 7.75 -13.56
C PRO A 73 -7.91 6.83 -12.33
N LEU A 74 -6.68 6.49 -11.89
CA LEU A 74 -6.44 5.72 -10.67
C LEU A 74 -6.30 6.58 -9.41
N ARG A 75 -6.19 7.91 -9.51
CA ARG A 75 -5.99 8.77 -8.34
C ARG A 75 -7.09 8.61 -7.27
N PRO A 76 -8.40 8.56 -7.61
CA PRO A 76 -9.45 8.33 -6.62
C PRO A 76 -9.35 6.97 -5.92
N THR A 77 -8.78 5.96 -6.59
CA THR A 77 -8.54 4.63 -6.02
C THR A 77 -7.34 4.62 -5.08
N LEU A 78 -6.30 5.40 -5.39
CA LEU A 78 -5.06 5.41 -4.63
C LEU A 78 -5.06 6.38 -3.45
N LEU A 79 -5.76 7.52 -3.56
CA LEU A 79 -5.76 8.58 -2.56
C LEU A 79 -6.16 8.09 -1.15
N PRO A 80 -7.21 7.27 -0.96
CA PRO A 80 -7.58 6.78 0.37
C PRO A 80 -6.47 5.97 1.05
N LEU A 81 -5.56 5.37 0.28
CA LEU A 81 -4.50 4.51 0.80
C LEU A 81 -3.40 5.30 1.54
N GLU A 82 -3.37 6.62 1.39
CA GLU A 82 -2.36 7.48 2.03
C GLU A 82 -2.34 7.35 3.56
N ARG A 83 -3.51 7.07 4.15
CA ARG A 83 -3.67 6.86 5.60
C ARG A 83 -2.83 5.71 6.15
N PHE A 84 -2.44 4.75 5.30
CA PHE A 84 -1.59 3.64 5.72
C PHE A 84 -0.13 4.05 5.94
N THR A 85 0.28 5.26 5.53
CA THR A 85 1.64 5.79 5.70
C THR A 85 2.15 5.63 7.14
N ILE A 86 1.28 5.82 8.13
CA ILE A 86 1.62 5.71 9.55
C ILE A 86 2.17 4.34 9.93
N PHE A 87 1.71 3.27 9.27
CA PHE A 87 2.11 1.90 9.57
C PHE A 87 3.46 1.48 8.98
N ALA A 88 4.13 2.37 8.24
CA ALA A 88 5.50 2.14 7.77
C ALA A 88 6.50 2.06 8.93
N ALA A 89 6.23 2.85 9.99
CA ALA A 89 7.06 2.97 11.18
C ALA A 89 6.33 2.52 12.47
N ALA A 90 4.99 2.60 12.51
CA ALA A 90 4.22 2.19 13.68
C ALA A 90 4.58 0.76 14.11
N PHE A 91 4.66 0.55 15.43
CA PHE A 91 4.88 -0.75 16.06
C PHE A 91 6.22 -1.44 15.75
N ARG A 92 7.13 -0.80 15.01
CA ARG A 92 8.47 -1.34 14.71
C ARG A 92 9.53 -0.93 15.73
N TYR A 93 9.32 0.20 16.40
CA TYR A 93 10.17 0.65 17.49
C TYR A 93 9.45 0.42 18.82
N PRO A 94 10.17 -0.03 19.86
CA PRO A 94 9.64 -0.04 21.21
C PRO A 94 9.16 1.38 21.56
N SER A 95 7.89 1.53 21.90
CA SER A 95 7.33 2.78 22.45
C SER A 95 7.81 2.97 23.89
N ILE A 96 9.13 3.01 24.07
CA ILE A 96 9.79 3.36 25.34
C ILE A 96 9.91 4.88 25.45
N ASP A 97 9.76 5.60 24.33
CA ASP A 97 9.81 7.06 24.30
C ASP A 97 8.42 7.69 24.45
N VAL A 98 8.34 8.67 25.36
CA VAL A 98 7.11 9.37 25.80
C VAL A 98 6.57 10.35 24.73
N PHE A 99 7.28 10.48 23.61
CA PHE A 99 7.09 11.55 22.62
C PHE A 99 6.29 11.14 21.39
N ASP A 100 6.06 9.84 21.16
CA ASP A 100 5.29 9.36 20.01
C ASP A 100 4.44 8.14 20.41
N SER A 101 3.16 8.38 20.68
CA SER A 101 2.22 7.29 20.88
C SER A 101 2.00 6.60 19.53
N PRO A 102 2.19 5.27 19.43
CA PRO A 102 1.81 4.57 18.21
C PRO A 102 0.32 4.79 17.93
N PRO A 103 -0.11 4.69 16.66
CA PRO A 103 -1.53 4.70 16.34
C PRO A 103 -2.25 3.60 17.11
N GLU A 104 -3.56 3.74 17.25
CA GLU A 104 -4.40 2.72 17.87
C GLU A 104 -4.14 1.35 17.23
N GLU A 105 -4.02 0.33 18.08
CA GLU A 105 -3.78 -1.02 17.60
C GLU A 105 -4.98 -1.48 16.77
N PRO A 106 -4.76 -1.97 15.54
CA PRO A 106 -5.86 -2.36 14.67
C PRO A 106 -6.56 -3.60 15.20
N GLY A 107 -7.90 -3.59 15.16
CA GLY A 107 -8.71 -4.78 15.38
C GLY A 107 -8.70 -5.73 14.19
N PRO A 108 -9.13 -6.98 14.37
CA PRO A 108 -9.24 -7.95 13.26
C PRO A 108 -10.21 -7.47 12.18
N ASP A 109 -11.30 -6.80 12.55
CA ASP A 109 -12.27 -6.24 11.61
C ASP A 109 -11.69 -5.06 10.81
N ASP A 110 -10.80 -4.25 11.40
CA ASP A 110 -10.09 -3.19 10.69
C ASP A 110 -9.19 -3.78 9.62
N VAL A 111 -8.36 -4.76 10.00
CA VAL A 111 -7.45 -5.44 9.07
C VAL A 111 -8.23 -6.15 7.96
N ALA A 112 -9.36 -6.78 8.27
CA ALA A 112 -10.21 -7.42 7.27
C ALA A 112 -10.78 -6.41 6.25
N ARG A 113 -11.27 -5.26 6.72
CA ARG A 113 -11.76 -4.18 5.85
C ARG A 113 -10.62 -3.61 5.00
N TRP A 114 -9.46 -3.37 5.59
CA TRP A 114 -8.28 -2.86 4.88
C TRP A 114 -7.78 -3.83 3.81
N LEU A 115 -7.78 -5.12 4.11
CA LEU A 115 -7.45 -6.17 3.14
C LEU A 115 -8.40 -6.12 1.93
N ALA A 116 -9.72 -6.04 2.17
CA ALA A 116 -10.71 -5.97 1.11
C ALA A 116 -10.53 -4.72 0.24
N GLU A 117 -10.26 -3.56 0.85
CA GLU A 117 -10.01 -2.31 0.13
C GLU A 117 -8.75 -2.39 -0.73
N ILE A 118 -7.64 -2.90 -0.19
CA ILE A 118 -6.38 -3.06 -0.92
C ILE A 118 -6.55 -4.03 -2.10
N GLN A 119 -7.32 -5.11 -1.91
CA GLN A 119 -7.65 -6.04 -2.99
C GLN A 119 -8.47 -5.37 -4.10
N GLN A 120 -9.45 -4.54 -3.74
CA GLN A 120 -10.22 -3.76 -4.71
C GLN A 120 -9.34 -2.77 -5.47
N ALA A 121 -8.47 -2.04 -4.76
CA ALA A 121 -7.52 -1.12 -5.37
C ALA A 121 -6.56 -1.85 -6.32
N ARG A 122 -6.01 -3.00 -5.91
CA ARG A 122 -5.16 -3.85 -6.72
C ARG A 122 -5.84 -4.36 -8.00
N ALA A 123 -7.09 -4.78 -7.91
CA ALA A 123 -7.87 -5.21 -9.08
C ALA A 123 -8.11 -4.04 -10.04
N ARG A 124 -8.46 -2.86 -9.50
CA ARG A 124 -8.70 -1.65 -10.30
C ARG A 124 -7.43 -1.14 -10.98
N VAL A 125 -6.29 -1.16 -10.29
CA VAL A 125 -4.98 -0.77 -10.85
C VAL A 125 -4.65 -1.67 -12.04
N ALA A 126 -4.72 -3.00 -11.89
CA ALA A 126 -4.44 -3.91 -13.01
C ALA A 126 -5.36 -3.67 -14.21
N ALA A 127 -6.67 -3.58 -13.98
CA ALA A 127 -7.63 -3.36 -15.06
C ALA A 127 -7.37 -2.06 -15.87
N VAL A 128 -6.97 -0.98 -15.20
CA VAL A 128 -6.68 0.30 -15.88
C VAL A 128 -5.32 0.30 -16.57
N LEU A 129 -4.33 -0.38 -16.00
CA LEU A 129 -2.99 -0.46 -16.62
C LEU A 129 -2.97 -1.45 -17.81
N GLU A 130 -3.73 -2.54 -17.75
CA GLU A 130 -3.89 -3.48 -18.86
C GLU A 130 -4.67 -2.87 -20.04
N ALA A 131 -5.69 -2.04 -19.78
CA ALA A 131 -6.46 -1.37 -20.84
C ALA A 131 -5.69 -0.27 -21.59
N LYS A 132 -4.48 0.09 -21.13
CA LYS A 132 -3.61 1.10 -21.75
C LYS A 132 -2.48 0.48 -22.59
N GLY A 133 -2.25 -0.83 -22.48
CA GLY A 133 -1.25 -1.58 -23.26
C GLY A 133 -1.86 -2.25 -24.48
#